data_AF-A0A842UMZ5-F1
#
_entry.id   AF-A0A842UMZ5-F1
#
_cell.length_a   1.000
_cell.length_b   1.000
_cell.length_c   1.000
_cell.angle_alpha   90.00
_cell.angle_beta   90.00
_cell.angle_gamma   90.00
#
_symmetry.space_group_name_H-M   'P 1'
#
loop_
_entity.id
_entity.type
_entity.pdbx_description
1 polymer ?
#
loop_
_entity_poly.entity_id
_entity_poly.type
_entity_poly.pdbx_seq_one_letter_code
_entity_poly.pdbx_strand_id
1 'polypeptide(L)'
;MDEQQQTTKELLVSLDEYLSNGVHVGLKYKTADMRPFIYKIRPDRLCVFDVQKIDERLRMAAEFVARFDPKDVVVVSNRVYGRTPIKKFCENTGCRVYPGRFVSGSLTNPEIETFVEPKLLIVTDPTADSQAVKEAGDMGVAIMAICDTNTRTHNIDFIIPSNNKGKNSLALVYWALAKEVSRIRSVEFNAEFEDFISQAEPQPYLLEIQEKQRRRRGRRR
;
A
#
# COMPACT_ATOMS: atom_id res chain seq x y z
N MET A 1 -38.32 -13.27 -10.26
CA MET A 1 -37.82 -12.46 -11.38
C MET A 1 -37.50 -11.11 -10.75
N ASP A 2 -36.30 -10.85 -10.24
CA ASP A 2 -35.00 -11.22 -10.78
C ASP A 2 -33.98 -11.66 -9.72
N GLU A 3 -33.04 -12.46 -10.22
CA GLU A 3 -31.93 -13.11 -9.55
C GLU A 3 -30.98 -12.12 -8.89
N GLN A 4 -30.72 -12.29 -7.59
CA GLN A 4 -29.42 -11.96 -7.01
C GLN A 4 -28.85 -13.23 -6.38
N GLN A 5 -28.47 -14.16 -7.26
CA GLN A 5 -27.32 -14.99 -6.96
C GLN A 5 -26.13 -14.05 -6.82
N GLN A 6 -25.89 -13.54 -5.62
CA GLN A 6 -24.56 -13.08 -5.27
C GLN A 6 -23.67 -14.31 -5.41
N THR A 7 -22.99 -14.43 -6.55
CA THR A 7 -21.72 -15.15 -6.60
C THR A 7 -20.91 -14.61 -5.45
N THR A 8 -20.83 -15.37 -4.36
CA THR A 8 -19.88 -15.20 -3.28
C THR A 8 -18.52 -15.33 -3.96
N LYS A 9 -18.00 -14.23 -4.49
CA LYS A 9 -16.65 -14.17 -5.04
C LYS A 9 -15.74 -14.64 -3.93
N GLU A 10 -15.02 -15.72 -4.19
CA GLU A 10 -13.99 -16.21 -3.29
C GLU A 10 -12.98 -15.08 -3.09
N LEU A 11 -12.90 -14.60 -1.85
CA LEU A 11 -11.95 -13.56 -1.44
C LEU A 11 -10.57 -14.21 -1.28
N LEU A 12 -9.51 -13.45 -1.57
CA LEU A 12 -8.12 -13.91 -1.40
C LEU A 12 -7.80 -14.23 0.07
N VAL A 13 -8.44 -13.47 0.95
CA VAL A 13 -8.29 -13.53 2.40
C VAL A 13 -9.68 -13.51 3.03
N SER A 14 -9.85 -14.16 4.19
CA SER A 14 -11.13 -14.19 4.88
C SER A 14 -11.62 -12.78 5.22
N LEU A 15 -12.95 -12.58 5.19
CA LEU A 15 -13.53 -11.28 5.51
C LEU A 15 -13.14 -10.81 6.93
N ASP A 16 -13.11 -11.74 7.86
CA ASP A 16 -12.76 -11.48 9.27
C ASP A 16 -11.30 -11.03 9.42
N GLU A 17 -10.37 -11.56 8.62
CA GLU A 17 -8.98 -11.11 8.61
C GLU A 17 -8.84 -9.69 8.05
N TYR A 18 -9.56 -9.35 6.97
CA TYR A 18 -9.57 -7.97 6.45
C TYR A 18 -10.13 -6.96 7.47
N LEU A 19 -11.16 -7.36 8.21
CA LEU A 19 -11.78 -6.52 9.23
C LEU A 19 -10.88 -6.38 10.47
N SER A 20 -10.34 -7.49 10.96
CA SER A 20 -9.48 -7.55 12.16
C SER A 20 -8.19 -6.74 11.99
N ASN A 21 -7.60 -6.76 10.79
CA ASN A 21 -6.38 -6.02 10.48
C ASN A 21 -6.61 -4.54 10.12
N GLY A 22 -7.87 -4.09 10.07
CA GLY A 22 -8.22 -2.68 9.88
C GLY A 22 -7.94 -2.14 8.48
N VAL A 23 -7.92 -3.00 7.46
CA VAL A 23 -7.69 -2.62 6.05
C VAL A 23 -8.77 -1.68 5.53
N HIS A 24 -10.01 -1.90 5.97
CA HIS A 24 -11.18 -1.12 5.58
C HIS A 24 -11.24 0.28 6.22
N VAL A 25 -10.40 0.58 7.22
CA VAL A 25 -10.50 1.80 8.03
C VAL A 25 -9.75 2.94 7.35
N GLY A 26 -10.47 3.87 6.73
CA GLY A 26 -9.93 5.11 6.18
C GLY A 26 -9.91 6.27 7.17
N LEU A 27 -9.63 7.46 6.66
CA LEU A 27 -9.56 8.71 7.43
C LEU A 27 -10.88 9.49 7.37
N LYS A 28 -10.89 10.64 8.05
CA LYS A 28 -12.00 11.60 8.02
C LYS A 28 -12.05 12.42 6.74
N TYR A 29 -10.89 12.68 6.14
CA TYR A 29 -10.77 13.45 4.91
C TYR A 29 -10.85 12.49 3.72
N LYS A 30 -11.62 12.89 2.70
CA LYS A 30 -11.76 12.13 1.46
C LYS A 30 -11.50 13.02 0.25
N THR A 31 -10.70 12.51 -0.69
CA THR A 31 -10.50 13.10 -2.02
C THR A 31 -11.67 12.73 -2.94
N ALA A 32 -11.88 13.48 -4.02
CA ALA A 32 -12.88 13.13 -5.03
C ALA A 32 -12.56 11.79 -5.73
N ASP A 33 -11.28 11.57 -6.03
CA ASP A 33 -10.76 10.40 -6.73
C ASP A 33 -11.04 9.09 -5.98
N MET A 34 -11.02 9.14 -4.64
CA MET A 34 -11.20 7.95 -3.79
C MET A 34 -12.67 7.63 -3.48
N ARG A 35 -13.63 8.46 -3.92
CA ARG A 35 -15.06 8.23 -3.69
C ARG A 35 -15.56 6.85 -4.17
N PRO A 36 -15.15 6.33 -5.34
CA PRO A 36 -15.64 5.03 -5.83
C PRO A 36 -15.29 3.86 -4.92
N PHE A 37 -14.24 3.97 -4.10
CA PHE A 37 -13.76 2.90 -3.22
C PHE A 37 -14.36 2.97 -1.81
N ILE A 38 -15.03 4.07 -1.46
CA ILE A 38 -15.62 4.28 -0.14
C ILE A 38 -17.02 3.67 -0.13
N TYR A 39 -17.26 2.73 0.79
CA TYR A 39 -18.58 2.11 0.99
C TYR A 39 -19.51 3.01 1.80
N LYS A 40 -19.07 3.43 3.00
CA LYS A 40 -19.87 4.26 3.90
C LYS A 40 -19.01 5.14 4.80
N ILE A 41 -19.66 6.10 5.46
CA ILE A 41 -19.04 6.93 6.49
C ILE A 41 -19.62 6.49 7.85
N ARG A 42 -18.75 6.15 8.80
CA ARG A 42 -19.12 5.78 10.19
C ARG A 42 -19.61 7.02 10.95
N PRO A 43 -20.42 6.90 12.02
CA PRO A 43 -20.75 8.02 12.93
C PRO A 43 -19.52 8.81 13.41
N ASP A 44 -18.37 8.16 13.60
CA ASP A 44 -17.09 8.79 13.97
C ASP A 44 -16.47 9.69 12.88
N ARG A 45 -17.16 9.79 11.73
CA ARG A 45 -16.73 10.42 10.48
C ARG A 45 -15.56 9.74 9.79
N LEU A 46 -15.20 8.53 10.19
CA LEU A 46 -14.21 7.72 9.48
C LEU A 46 -14.86 7.12 8.23
N CYS A 47 -14.17 7.25 7.10
CA CYS A 47 -14.57 6.59 5.86
C CYS A 47 -14.23 5.10 5.95
N VAL A 48 -15.11 4.27 5.43
CA VAL A 48 -14.94 2.82 5.36
C VAL A 48 -14.81 2.42 3.90
N PHE A 49 -13.72 1.72 3.57
CA PHE A 49 -13.52 1.15 2.24
C PHE A 49 -14.39 -0.09 2.02
N ASP A 50 -14.73 -0.33 0.76
CA ASP A 50 -15.41 -1.53 0.31
C ASP A 50 -14.40 -2.68 0.12
N VAL A 51 -14.46 -3.70 0.98
CA VAL A 51 -13.51 -4.83 0.98
C VAL A 51 -13.52 -5.59 -0.34
N GLN A 52 -14.66 -5.70 -1.02
CA GLN A 52 -14.75 -6.40 -2.30
C GLN A 52 -13.91 -5.70 -3.38
N LYS A 53 -13.96 -4.36 -3.41
CA LYS A 53 -13.15 -3.56 -4.34
C LYS A 53 -11.66 -3.63 -4.00
N ILE A 54 -11.30 -3.76 -2.73
CA ILE A 54 -9.91 -3.98 -2.31
C ILE A 54 -9.40 -5.31 -2.88
N ASP A 55 -10.16 -6.39 -2.68
CA ASP A 55 -9.79 -7.73 -3.15
C ASP A 55 -9.64 -7.79 -4.68
N GLU A 56 -10.60 -7.22 -5.42
CA GLU A 56 -10.54 -7.12 -6.87
C GLU A 56 -9.29 -6.37 -7.35
N ARG A 57 -8.96 -5.25 -6.71
CA ARG A 57 -7.78 -4.46 -7.04
C ARG A 57 -6.48 -5.18 -6.65
N LEU A 58 -6.47 -5.92 -5.56
CA LEU A 58 -5.32 -6.74 -5.16
C LEU A 58 -5.06 -7.87 -6.16
N ARG A 59 -6.11 -8.53 -6.63
CA ARG A 59 -6.00 -9.59 -7.65
C ARG A 59 -5.45 -9.05 -8.97
N MET A 60 -6.03 -7.96 -9.46
CA MET A 60 -5.53 -7.27 -10.65
C MET A 60 -4.08 -6.79 -10.49
N ALA A 61 -3.72 -6.30 -9.29
CA ALA A 61 -2.35 -5.91 -8.99
C ALA A 61 -1.39 -7.10 -9.03
N ALA A 62 -1.76 -8.23 -8.42
CA ALA A 62 -0.94 -9.45 -8.43
C ALA A 62 -0.71 -9.97 -9.85
N GLU A 63 -1.78 -10.02 -10.67
CA GLU A 63 -1.68 -10.39 -12.08
C GLU A 63 -0.77 -9.45 -12.87
N PHE A 64 -0.86 -8.14 -12.60
CA PHE A 64 -0.01 -7.16 -13.27
C PHE A 64 1.46 -7.33 -12.88
N VAL A 65 1.75 -7.48 -11.59
CA VAL A 65 3.12 -7.69 -11.07
C VAL A 65 3.72 -8.99 -11.59
N ALA A 66 2.92 -10.06 -11.69
CA ALA A 66 3.38 -11.37 -12.14
C ALA A 66 3.88 -11.37 -13.59
N ARG A 67 3.39 -10.45 -14.44
CA ARG A 67 3.82 -10.31 -15.85
C ARG A 67 5.20 -9.71 -16.03
N PHE A 68 5.71 -8.97 -15.05
CA PHE A 68 7.03 -8.35 -15.13
C PHE A 68 8.10 -9.28 -14.55
N ASP A 69 9.33 -9.11 -15.02
CA ASP A 69 10.50 -9.73 -14.41
C ASP A 69 10.71 -9.15 -13.00
N PRO A 70 11.02 -9.97 -11.99
CA PRO A 70 11.22 -9.51 -10.61
C PRO A 70 12.22 -8.34 -10.49
N LYS A 71 13.29 -8.39 -11.28
CA LYS A 71 14.38 -7.39 -11.23
C LYS A 71 13.95 -6.01 -11.72
N ASP A 72 12.93 -5.94 -12.56
CA ASP A 72 12.41 -4.72 -13.17
C ASP A 72 11.30 -4.07 -12.32
N VAL A 73 10.88 -4.73 -11.24
CA VAL A 73 9.89 -4.22 -10.28
C VAL A 73 10.61 -3.62 -9.09
N VAL A 74 10.32 -2.35 -8.80
CA VAL A 74 10.87 -1.63 -7.65
C VAL A 74 9.75 -1.31 -6.67
N VAL A 75 9.97 -1.61 -5.39
CA VAL A 75 9.04 -1.30 -4.30
C VAL A 75 9.63 -0.24 -3.37
N VAL A 76 8.89 0.83 -3.11
CA VAL A 76 9.33 1.98 -2.31
C VAL A 76 8.41 2.22 -1.13
N SER A 77 9.01 2.42 0.05
CA SER A 77 8.31 2.92 1.24
C SER A 77 9.24 3.70 2.15
N ASN A 78 8.97 4.99 2.30
CA ASN A 78 9.61 5.81 3.32
C ASN A 78 8.95 5.63 4.69
N ARG A 79 7.67 5.22 4.72
CA ARG A 79 6.91 5.00 5.95
C ARG A 79 7.52 3.89 6.80
N VAL A 80 7.64 4.16 8.11
CA VAL A 80 8.26 3.25 9.09
C VAL A 80 7.60 1.87 9.09
N TYR A 81 6.27 1.82 9.20
CA TYR A 81 5.52 0.55 9.20
C TYR A 81 5.50 -0.17 7.85
N GLY A 82 5.79 0.54 6.76
CA GLY A 82 5.87 -0.07 5.42
C GLY A 82 7.21 -0.74 5.14
N ARG A 83 8.29 -0.39 5.86
CA ARG A 83 9.65 -0.90 5.59
C ARG A 83 9.79 -2.41 5.76
N THR A 84 9.15 -2.99 6.78
CA THR A 84 9.20 -4.45 7.02
C THR A 84 8.39 -5.21 5.97
N PRO A 85 7.11 -4.87 5.70
CA PRO A 85 6.32 -5.52 4.65
C PRO A 85 6.99 -5.50 3.27
N ILE A 86 7.57 -4.37 2.84
CA ILE A 86 8.21 -4.29 1.50
C ILE A 86 9.45 -5.18 1.40
N LYS A 87 10.23 -5.31 2.48
CA LYS A 87 11.41 -6.18 2.50
C LYS A 87 10.99 -7.64 2.38
N LYS A 88 10.02 -8.06 3.18
CA LYS A 88 9.45 -9.42 3.11
C LYS A 88 8.77 -9.72 1.78
N PHE A 89 8.07 -8.75 1.22
CA PHE A 89 7.51 -8.88 -0.13
C PHE A 89 8.61 -9.13 -1.17
N CYS A 90 9.70 -8.35 -1.13
CA CYS A 90 10.80 -8.47 -2.09
C CYS A 90 11.64 -9.73 -1.89
N GLU A 91 11.83 -10.19 -0.63
CA GLU A 91 12.47 -11.48 -0.32
C GLU A 91 11.73 -12.65 -0.97
N ASN A 92 10.40 -12.63 -0.96
CA ASN A 92 9.57 -13.70 -1.54
C ASN A 92 9.41 -13.61 -3.06
N THR A 93 9.37 -12.40 -3.61
CA THR A 93 9.07 -12.18 -5.04
C THR A 93 10.31 -11.96 -5.91
N GLY A 94 11.47 -11.67 -5.30
CA GLY A 94 12.72 -11.33 -5.99
C GLY A 94 12.79 -9.88 -6.49
N CYS A 95 11.91 -9.00 -6.00
CA CYS A 95 11.84 -7.60 -6.42
C CYS A 95 12.94 -6.73 -5.79
N ARG A 96 13.23 -5.57 -6.40
CA ARG A 96 14.14 -4.58 -5.83
C ARG A 96 13.40 -3.71 -4.81
N VAL A 97 14.08 -3.37 -3.70
CA VAL A 97 13.47 -2.67 -2.57
C VAL A 97 14.25 -1.42 -2.20
N TYR A 98 13.52 -0.31 -1.99
CA TYR A 98 14.06 0.90 -1.35
C TYR A 98 13.35 1.14 -0.01
N PRO A 99 13.89 0.58 1.09
CA PRO A 99 13.33 0.78 2.41
C PRO A 99 13.83 2.11 2.99
N GLY A 100 12.92 3.08 3.18
CA GLY A 100 13.22 4.34 3.83
C GLY A 100 13.40 5.51 2.86
N ARG A 101 14.42 6.34 3.11
CA ARG A 101 14.60 7.59 2.37
C ARG A 101 14.96 7.28 0.92
N PHE A 102 14.11 7.71 0.00
CA PHE A 102 14.39 7.68 -1.42
C PHE A 102 15.41 8.77 -1.77
N VAL A 103 16.50 8.40 -2.45
CA VAL A 103 17.51 9.36 -2.90
C VAL A 103 17.02 9.99 -4.20
N SER A 104 17.04 11.31 -4.27
CA SER A 104 16.65 12.01 -5.49
C SER A 104 17.61 11.68 -6.63
N GLY A 105 17.09 11.33 -7.78
CA GLY A 105 17.86 10.89 -8.94
C GLY A 105 18.13 9.38 -8.98
N SER A 106 17.59 8.59 -8.04
CA SER A 106 17.70 7.12 -8.10
C SER A 106 17.04 6.52 -9.34
N LEU A 107 16.10 7.21 -10.00
CA LEU A 107 15.57 6.76 -11.30
C LEU A 107 16.17 7.56 -12.45
N THR A 108 16.44 8.85 -12.28
CA THR A 108 16.78 9.72 -13.42
C THR A 108 18.28 9.90 -13.68
N ASN A 109 19.15 9.66 -12.70
CA ASN A 109 20.60 9.93 -12.82
C ASN A 109 21.43 8.63 -12.81
N PRO A 110 22.00 8.21 -13.96
CA PRO A 110 22.84 7.01 -14.06
C PRO A 110 24.12 7.03 -13.21
N GLU A 111 24.62 8.19 -12.80
CA GLU A 111 25.87 8.30 -12.04
C GLU A 111 25.75 7.88 -10.58
N ILE A 112 24.53 7.78 -10.05
CA ILE A 112 24.29 7.42 -8.64
C ILE A 112 24.36 5.90 -8.47
N GLU A 113 25.02 5.41 -7.42
CA GLU A 113 25.13 3.96 -7.13
C GLU A 113 23.78 3.25 -6.98
N THR A 114 22.75 4.00 -6.56
CA THR A 114 21.39 3.48 -6.35
C THR A 114 20.52 3.55 -7.62
N PHE A 115 21.09 3.91 -8.76
CA PHE A 115 20.38 4.07 -10.02
C PHE A 115 19.73 2.76 -10.50
N VAL A 116 18.45 2.83 -10.83
CA VAL A 116 17.68 1.70 -11.39
C VAL A 116 16.67 2.21 -12.40
N GLU A 117 16.47 1.43 -13.47
CA GLU A 117 15.46 1.66 -14.50
C GLU A 117 14.35 0.61 -14.39
N PRO A 118 13.37 0.79 -13.48
CA PRO A 118 12.26 -0.15 -13.35
C PRO A 118 11.24 0.02 -14.47
N LYS A 119 10.53 -1.06 -14.79
CA LYS A 119 9.32 -1.01 -15.64
C LYS A 119 8.06 -0.79 -14.81
N LEU A 120 8.09 -1.17 -13.53
CA LEU A 120 6.99 -1.02 -12.59
C LEU A 120 7.49 -0.51 -11.24
N LEU A 121 6.89 0.58 -10.77
CA LEU A 121 7.08 1.13 -9.44
C LEU A 121 5.87 0.81 -8.56
N ILE A 122 6.10 0.17 -7.41
CA ILE A 122 5.08 -0.05 -6.38
C ILE A 122 5.36 0.87 -5.19
N VAL A 123 4.41 1.73 -4.84
CA VAL A 123 4.54 2.74 -3.80
C VAL A 123 3.57 2.48 -2.64
N THR A 124 4.07 2.47 -1.40
CA THR A 124 3.20 2.29 -0.22
C THR A 124 2.36 3.53 0.11
N ASP A 125 2.91 4.73 -0.02
CA ASP A 125 2.13 5.96 0.15
C ASP A 125 2.61 7.07 -0.80
N PRO A 126 1.80 7.44 -1.81
CA PRO A 126 2.14 8.52 -2.73
C PRO A 126 2.49 9.86 -2.07
N THR A 127 1.94 10.13 -0.88
CA THR A 127 2.22 11.38 -0.17
C THR A 127 3.63 11.36 0.43
N ALA A 128 4.00 10.26 1.08
CA ALA A 128 5.30 10.10 1.73
C ALA A 128 6.43 9.82 0.73
N ASP A 129 6.10 9.18 -0.38
CA ASP A 129 7.02 8.73 -1.44
C ASP A 129 6.85 9.55 -2.72
N SER A 130 6.42 10.81 -2.58
CA SER A 130 6.13 11.71 -3.71
C SER A 130 7.32 11.92 -4.66
N GLN A 131 8.55 11.84 -4.15
CA GLN A 131 9.76 11.92 -4.97
C GLN A 131 9.84 10.75 -5.97
N ALA A 132 9.58 9.52 -5.52
CA ALA A 132 9.61 8.35 -6.38
C ALA A 132 8.49 8.38 -7.42
N VAL A 133 7.29 8.82 -7.02
CA VAL A 133 6.15 9.01 -7.94
C VAL A 133 6.48 10.06 -9.01
N LYS A 134 7.12 11.16 -8.63
CA LYS A 134 7.50 12.21 -9.58
C LYS A 134 8.55 11.71 -10.58
N GLU A 135 9.64 11.12 -10.10
CA GLU A 135 10.72 10.62 -10.98
C GLU A 135 10.23 9.50 -11.90
N ALA A 136 9.39 8.58 -11.41
CA ALA A 136 8.79 7.55 -12.25
C ALA A 136 7.86 8.13 -13.32
N GLY A 137 7.09 9.17 -12.98
CA GLY A 137 6.25 9.89 -13.95
C GLY A 137 7.09 10.60 -15.03
N ASP A 138 8.20 11.22 -14.65
CA ASP A 138 9.12 11.89 -15.57
C ASP A 138 9.78 10.90 -16.56
N MET A 139 9.99 9.64 -16.13
CA MET A 139 10.57 8.57 -16.96
C MET A 139 9.53 7.73 -17.73
N GLY A 140 8.24 7.90 -17.48
CA GLY A 140 7.18 7.09 -18.09
C GLY A 140 7.12 5.64 -17.56
N VAL A 141 7.54 5.41 -16.32
CA VAL A 141 7.41 4.12 -15.63
C VAL A 141 5.99 3.95 -15.12
N ALA A 142 5.43 2.74 -15.21
CA ALA A 142 4.09 2.46 -14.67
C ALA A 142 4.10 2.49 -13.13
N ILE A 143 3.14 3.21 -12.54
CA ILE A 143 3.06 3.45 -11.08
C ILE A 143 1.82 2.77 -10.50
N MET A 144 2.08 1.85 -9.57
CA MET A 144 1.08 1.23 -8.71
C MET A 144 1.22 1.77 -7.29
N ALA A 145 0.11 2.19 -6.67
CA ALA A 145 0.17 2.76 -5.34
C ALA A 145 -0.95 2.32 -4.40
N ILE A 146 -0.57 2.10 -3.13
CA ILE A 146 -1.52 1.91 -2.03
C ILE A 146 -2.03 3.28 -1.58
N CYS A 147 -3.32 3.53 -1.79
CA CYS A 147 -3.94 4.83 -1.55
C CYS A 147 -4.97 4.77 -0.42
N ASP A 148 -4.80 5.67 0.54
CA ASP A 148 -5.82 5.96 1.55
C ASP A 148 -6.77 7.05 1.01
N THR A 149 -7.86 7.27 1.72
CA THR A 149 -8.93 8.22 1.43
C THR A 149 -8.48 9.66 1.20
N ASN A 150 -7.37 10.09 1.80
CA ASN A 150 -6.84 11.45 1.65
C ASN A 150 -5.83 11.59 0.50
N THR A 151 -5.44 10.50 -0.14
CA THR A 151 -4.43 10.52 -1.19
C THR A 151 -5.02 11.15 -2.45
N ARG A 152 -4.20 11.93 -3.17
CA ARG A 152 -4.51 12.43 -4.51
C ARG A 152 -3.88 11.48 -5.51
N THR A 153 -4.62 11.07 -6.53
CA THR A 153 -4.19 9.98 -7.43
C THR A 153 -3.52 10.50 -8.69
N HIS A 154 -2.81 11.63 -8.61
CA HIS A 154 -2.15 12.23 -9.76
C HIS A 154 -0.88 11.44 -10.06
N ASN A 155 -0.62 11.12 -11.33
CA ASN A 155 0.51 10.31 -11.80
C ASN A 155 0.53 8.89 -11.20
N ILE A 156 -0.63 8.30 -10.93
CA ILE A 156 -0.77 6.91 -10.48
C ILE A 156 -1.65 6.18 -11.48
N ASP A 157 -1.12 5.12 -12.08
CA ASP A 157 -1.81 4.34 -13.11
C ASP A 157 -2.74 3.30 -12.48
N PHE A 158 -2.29 2.69 -11.38
CA PHE A 158 -3.07 1.67 -10.68
C PHE A 158 -3.17 1.93 -9.18
N ILE A 159 -4.42 2.02 -8.71
CA ILE A 159 -4.75 2.31 -7.31
C ILE A 159 -5.15 1.03 -6.59
N ILE A 160 -4.48 0.73 -5.48
CA ILE A 160 -4.91 -0.24 -4.48
C ILE A 160 -5.54 0.53 -3.31
N PRO A 161 -6.88 0.55 -3.18
CA PRO A 161 -7.53 1.23 -2.06
C PRO A 161 -7.28 0.47 -0.77
N SER A 162 -6.55 1.07 0.18
CA SER A 162 -6.31 0.44 1.48
C SER A 162 -5.81 1.46 2.50
N ASN A 163 -5.96 1.13 3.78
CA ASN A 163 -5.33 1.88 4.87
C ASN A 163 -3.80 1.72 4.82
N ASN A 164 -3.12 2.79 4.37
CA ASN A 164 -1.65 2.83 4.25
C ASN A 164 -0.93 3.34 5.53
N LYS A 165 -1.62 3.36 6.67
CA LYS A 165 -1.08 3.84 7.96
C LYS A 165 -0.99 2.76 9.03
N GLY A 166 -1.90 1.79 9.00
CA GLY A 166 -1.94 0.71 9.98
C GLY A 166 -0.82 -0.30 9.75
N LYS A 167 -0.12 -0.70 10.82
CA LYS A 167 0.90 -1.75 10.78
C LYS A 167 0.36 -3.07 10.20
N ASN A 168 -0.78 -3.52 10.73
CA ASN A 168 -1.42 -4.78 10.34
C ASN A 168 -2.04 -4.69 8.94
N SER A 169 -2.59 -3.53 8.58
CA SER A 169 -3.17 -3.30 7.25
C SER A 169 -2.11 -3.38 6.15
N LEU A 170 -0.99 -2.69 6.32
CA LEU A 170 0.12 -2.74 5.36
C LEU A 170 0.72 -4.15 5.26
N ALA A 171 0.89 -4.82 6.40
CA ALA A 171 1.34 -6.21 6.42
C ALA A 171 0.39 -7.12 5.62
N LEU A 172 -0.92 -7.01 5.82
CA LEU A 172 -1.90 -7.87 5.15
C LEU A 172 -1.93 -7.63 3.65
N VAL A 173 -1.87 -6.37 3.22
CA VAL A 173 -1.86 -6.01 1.80
C VAL A 173 -0.64 -6.58 1.10
N TYR A 174 0.56 -6.39 1.64
CA TYR A 174 1.78 -6.90 1.02
C TYR A 174 1.88 -8.42 1.11
N TRP A 175 1.40 -9.03 2.20
CA TRP A 175 1.35 -10.49 2.35
C TRP A 175 0.39 -11.12 1.34
N ALA A 176 -0.83 -10.59 1.20
CA ALA A 176 -1.80 -11.07 0.22
C ALA A 176 -1.30 -10.88 -1.21
N LEU A 177 -0.65 -9.74 -1.50
CA LEU A 177 -0.04 -9.49 -2.81
C LEU A 177 1.11 -10.48 -3.09
N ALA A 178 1.99 -10.73 -2.13
CA ALA A 178 3.08 -11.70 -2.29
C ALA A 178 2.55 -13.12 -2.52
N LYS A 179 1.58 -13.54 -1.71
CA LYS A 179 0.93 -14.85 -1.81
C LYS A 179 0.34 -15.07 -3.21
N GLU A 180 -0.41 -14.10 -3.74
CA GLU A 180 -1.00 -14.23 -5.07
C GLU A 180 0.04 -14.14 -6.19
N VAL A 181 1.06 -13.29 -6.08
CA VAL A 181 2.16 -13.25 -7.07
C VAL A 181 2.90 -14.58 -7.12
N SER A 182 3.22 -15.17 -5.95
CA SER A 182 3.86 -16.48 -5.86
C SER A 182 2.97 -17.60 -6.40
N ARG A 183 1.67 -17.55 -6.11
CA ARG A 183 0.67 -18.49 -6.67
C ARG A 183 0.66 -18.45 -8.20
N ILE A 184 0.61 -17.26 -8.79
CA ILE A 184 0.59 -17.09 -10.26
C ILE A 184 1.92 -17.58 -10.87
N ARG A 185 3.05 -17.31 -10.22
CA ARG A 185 4.38 -17.77 -10.65
C ARG A 185 4.68 -19.24 -10.32
N SER A 186 3.76 -19.94 -9.64
CA SER A 186 3.96 -21.32 -9.17
C SER A 186 5.22 -21.51 -8.32
N VAL A 187 5.55 -20.50 -7.51
CA VAL A 187 6.65 -20.53 -6.54
C VAL A 187 6.07 -20.81 -5.15
N GLU A 188 6.74 -21.65 -4.36
CA GLU A 188 6.33 -21.90 -2.98
C GLU A 188 6.37 -20.61 -2.15
N PHE A 189 5.30 -20.38 -1.39
CA PHE A 189 5.16 -19.22 -0.51
C PHE A 189 5.10 -19.69 0.93
N ASN A 190 6.22 -19.56 1.65
CA ASN A 190 6.40 -20.08 3.00
C ASN A 190 6.37 -18.98 4.08
N ALA A 191 5.98 -17.76 3.74
CA ALA A 191 6.01 -16.64 4.66
C ALA A 191 4.69 -16.48 5.41
N GLU A 192 4.79 -16.38 6.74
CA GLU A 192 3.63 -16.19 7.59
C GLU A 192 3.21 -14.72 7.63
N PHE A 193 1.95 -14.46 8.00
CA PHE A 193 1.44 -13.10 8.13
C PHE A 193 2.24 -12.29 9.18
N GLU A 194 2.67 -12.94 10.26
CA GLU A 194 3.40 -12.31 11.35
C GLU A 194 4.75 -11.73 10.91
N ASP A 195 5.42 -12.38 9.95
CA ASP A 195 6.71 -11.91 9.42
C ASP A 195 6.61 -10.55 8.73
N PHE A 196 5.44 -10.23 8.17
CA PHE A 196 5.18 -8.97 7.50
C PHE A 196 4.87 -7.84 8.48
N ILE A 197 4.52 -8.14 9.74
CA ILE A 197 4.18 -7.13 10.73
C ILE A 197 5.43 -6.36 11.12
N SER A 198 5.40 -5.05 10.91
CA SER A 198 6.50 -4.20 11.35
C SER A 198 6.55 -4.12 12.88
N GLN A 199 7.68 -4.53 13.45
CA GLN A 199 8.01 -4.39 14.88
C GLN A 199 8.59 -3.00 15.22
N ALA A 200 8.70 -2.10 14.25
CA ALA A 200 9.33 -0.81 14.46
C ALA A 200 8.45 0.08 15.37
N GLU A 201 9.02 0.52 16.49
CA GLU A 201 8.37 1.50 17.35
C GLU A 201 8.39 2.89 16.68
N PRO A 202 7.28 3.66 16.76
CA PRO A 202 7.31 5.05 16.32
C PRO A 202 8.33 5.83 17.17
N GLN A 203 9.14 6.67 16.52
CA GLN A 203 10.19 7.42 17.21
C GLN A 203 9.59 8.22 18.39
N PRO A 204 10.21 8.18 19.59
CA PRO A 204 9.65 8.78 20.81
C PRO A 204 9.22 10.25 20.66
N TYR A 205 9.98 11.04 19.88
CA TYR A 205 9.65 12.45 19.67
C TYR A 205 8.32 12.67 18.91
N LEU A 206 7.90 11.74 18.06
CA LEU A 206 6.62 11.86 17.33
C LEU A 206 5.44 11.71 18.29
N LEU A 207 5.56 10.83 19.29
CA LEU A 207 4.58 10.67 20.35
C LEU A 207 4.45 11.97 21.15
N GLU A 208 5.56 12.60 21.52
CA GLU A 208 5.56 13.90 22.21
C GLU A 208 4.91 15.02 21.37
N ILE A 209 5.18 15.08 20.07
CA ILE A 209 4.56 16.07 19.17
C ILE A 209 3.05 15.84 19.08
N GLN A 210 2.61 14.59 18.96
CA GLN A 210 1.19 14.23 18.93
C GLN A 210 0.48 14.58 20.25
N GLU A 211 1.13 14.34 21.40
CA GLU A 211 0.61 14.74 22.70
C GLU A 211 0.53 16.27 22.84
N LYS A 212 1.57 17.00 22.44
CA LYS A 212 1.55 18.48 22.42
C LYS A 212 0.43 19.00 21.52
N GLN A 213 0.20 18.40 20.37
CA GLN A 213 -0.90 18.75 19.47
C GLN A 213 -2.27 18.40 20.06
N ARG A 214 -2.44 17.24 20.70
CA ARG A 214 -3.67 16.85 21.42
C ARG A 214 -3.97 17.83 22.56
N ARG A 215 -2.98 18.19 23.38
CA ARG A 215 -3.10 19.20 24.45
C ARG A 215 -3.50 20.57 23.88
N ARG A 216 -2.91 21.00 22.76
CA ARG A 216 -3.27 22.25 22.07
C ARG A 216 -4.70 22.23 21.51
N ARG A 217 -5.17 21.09 21.00
CA ARG A 217 -6.56 20.92 20.51
C ARG A 217 -7.59 20.86 21.64
N GLY A 218 -7.22 20.29 22.79
CA GLY A 218 -8.06 20.27 23.99
C GLY A 218 -8.26 21.64 24.62
N ARG A 219 -7.26 22.54 24.55
CA ARG A 219 -7.36 23.92 25.05
C ARG A 219 -8.15 24.90 24.16
N ARG A 220 -8.54 24.48 22.94
CA ARG A 220 -9.32 25.31 21.99
C ARG A 220 -10.81 24.94 21.96
N ARG A 221 -11.27 24.14 22.91
CA ARG A 221 -12.67 23.87 23.20
C ARG A 221 -13.00 24.46 24.56
#